data_AF-A0A6V7IFD0-F1
#
_entry.id   AF-A0A6V7IFD0-F1
#
_cell.length_a   1.000
_cell.length_b   1.000
_cell.length_c   1.000
_cell.angle_alpha   90.00
_cell.angle_beta   90.00
_cell.angle_gamma   90.00
#
_symmetry.space_group_name_H-M   'P 1'
#
loop_
_entity.id
_entity.type
_entity.pdbx_description
1 polymer ?
#
loop_
_entity_poly.entity_id
_entity_poly.type
_entity_poly.pdbx_seq_one_letter_code
_entity_poly.pdbx_strand_id
1 'polypeptide(L)'
;DLGVDSPTYTNLNRLQAQVVSAVTASLRFEGVPNVGLEELQTNLVPYPRIHFPLVTYSPITTATQAINRNITTSQITSECFEPANQ
;
A
#
# COMPACT_ATOMS: atom_id res chain seq x y z
N ASP A 1 -12.52 -2.35 10.15
CA ASP A 1 -12.24 -1.91 11.53
C ASP A 1 -11.01 -2.64 12.03
N LEU A 2 -10.00 -1.89 12.49
CA LEU A 2 -8.74 -2.41 13.03
C LEU A 2 -8.83 -2.71 14.54
N GLY A 3 -9.98 -2.45 15.18
CA GLY A 3 -10.17 -2.70 16.60
C GLY A 3 -9.31 -1.77 17.48
N VAL A 4 -9.10 -0.54 17.01
CA VAL A 4 -8.32 0.48 17.72
C VAL A 4 -9.21 1.68 17.99
N ASP A 5 -9.71 1.80 19.22
CA ASP A 5 -10.66 2.85 19.62
C ASP A 5 -10.06 4.27 19.55
N SER A 6 -8.76 4.40 19.76
CA SER A 6 -8.05 5.68 19.72
C SER A 6 -6.65 5.50 19.13
N PRO A 7 -6.48 5.69 17.81
CA PRO A 7 -5.20 5.51 17.14
C PRO A 7 -4.12 6.45 17.68
N THR A 8 -2.94 5.89 17.95
CA THR A 8 -1.74 6.65 18.35
C THR A 8 -0.82 6.87 17.15
N TYR A 9 0.17 7.77 17.29
CA TYR A 9 1.23 7.92 16.29
C TYR A 9 1.95 6.60 15.99
N THR A 10 2.10 5.72 16.97
CA THR A 10 2.68 4.39 16.74
C THR A 10 1.83 3.55 15.78
N ASN A 11 0.49 3.65 15.86
CA ASN A 11 -0.39 2.94 14.93
C ASN A 11 -0.27 3.52 13.52
N LEU A 12 -0.29 4.85 13.39
CA LEU A 12 -0.16 5.55 12.11
C LEU A 12 1.20 5.26 11.45
N ASN A 13 2.29 5.37 12.22
CA ASN A 13 3.64 5.13 11.73
C ASN A 13 3.82 3.69 11.26
N ARG A 14 3.18 2.70 11.91
CA ARG A 14 3.23 1.31 11.47
C ARG A 14 2.56 1.12 10.11
N LEU A 15 1.40 1.75 9.89
CA LEU A 15 0.72 1.70 8.60
C LEU A 15 1.55 2.38 7.51
N GLN A 16 2.04 3.59 7.78
CA GLN A 16 2.88 4.32 6.82
C GLN A 16 4.17 3.56 6.51
N ALA A 17 4.82 2.96 7.51
CA ALA A 17 6.01 2.15 7.30
C ALA A 17 5.74 0.92 6.41
N GLN A 18 4.58 0.28 6.53
CA GLN A 18 4.19 -0.83 5.65
C GLN A 18 4.03 -0.36 4.20
N VAL A 19 3.34 0.75 3.98
CA VAL A 19 3.15 1.33 2.64
C VAL A 19 4.49 1.71 2.01
N VAL A 20 5.34 2.44 2.74
CA VAL A 20 6.68 2.83 2.26
C VAL A 20 7.56 1.61 1.99
N SER A 21 7.50 0.59 2.84
CA SER A 21 8.20 -0.67 2.65
C SER A 21 7.75 -1.37 1.36
N ALA A 22 6.44 -1.41 1.08
CA ALA A 22 5.89 -2.02 -0.12
C ALA A 22 6.31 -1.28 -1.39
N VAL A 23 6.24 0.06 -1.41
CA VAL A 23 6.65 0.90 -2.55
C VAL A 23 8.14 0.72 -2.87
N THR A 24 8.99 0.54 -1.84
CA THR A 24 10.44 0.37 -2.00
C THR A 24 10.89 -1.09 -2.10
N ALA A 25 9.97 -2.05 -2.13
CA ALA A 25 10.32 -3.48 -2.13
C ALA A 25 11.12 -3.88 -3.36
N SER A 26 10.78 -3.35 -4.54
CA SER A 26 11.48 -3.59 -5.81
C SER A 26 12.93 -3.11 -5.84
N LEU A 27 13.31 -2.18 -4.95
CA LEU A 27 14.69 -1.73 -4.80
C LEU A 27 15.51 -2.61 -3.86
N ARG A 28 14.84 -3.34 -2.96
CA ARG A 28 15.48 -4.11 -1.87
C ARG A 28 15.55 -5.60 -2.14
N PHE A 29 14.64 -6.11 -2.97
CA PHE A 29 14.52 -7.52 -3.28
C PHE A 29 14.38 -7.72 -4.78
N GLU A 30 15.04 -8.75 -5.31
CA GLU A 30 14.85 -9.13 -6.71
C GLU A 30 13.41 -9.62 -6.94
N GLY A 31 12.72 -9.04 -7.92
CA GLY A 31 11.36 -9.41 -8.30
C GLY A 31 11.08 -9.18 -9.79
N VAL A 32 9.89 -9.60 -10.26
CA VAL A 32 9.44 -9.31 -11.61
C VAL A 32 8.04 -8.70 -11.54
N PRO A 33 7.83 -7.50 -12.12
CA PRO A 33 8.81 -6.58 -12.71
C PRO A 33 9.59 -5.78 -11.64
N ASN A 34 10.90 -5.60 -11.83
CA ASN A 34 11.74 -4.72 -11.00
C ASN A 34 11.46 -3.26 -11.37
N VAL A 35 10.44 -2.65 -10.78
CA VAL A 35 10.10 -1.26 -11.04
C VAL A 35 10.93 -0.33 -10.16
N GLY A 36 11.85 0.43 -10.76
CA GLY A 36 12.60 1.48 -10.05
C GLY A 36 11.72 2.69 -9.71
N LEU A 37 12.13 3.51 -8.74
CA LEU A 37 11.42 4.78 -8.46
C LEU A 37 11.39 5.72 -9.67
N GLU A 38 12.43 5.67 -10.51
CA GLU A 38 12.53 6.43 -11.77
C GLU A 38 11.49 5.96 -12.80
N GLU A 39 11.18 4.67 -12.84
CA GLU A 39 10.10 4.14 -13.68
C GLU A 39 8.72 4.53 -13.15
N LEU A 40 8.52 4.53 -11.83
CA LEU A 40 7.27 5.06 -11.25
C LEU A 40 7.07 6.53 -11.63
N GLN A 41 8.12 7.34 -11.59
CA GLN A 41 8.05 8.73 -12.04
C GLN A 41 7.69 8.80 -13.53
N THR A 42 8.37 8.03 -14.38
CA THR A 42 8.11 8.02 -15.83
C THR A 42 6.67 7.57 -16.16
N ASN A 43 6.14 6.59 -15.43
CA ASN A 43 4.83 6.00 -15.70
C ASN A 43 3.67 6.81 -15.09
N LEU A 44 3.88 7.46 -13.93
CA LEU A 44 2.81 8.09 -13.16
C LEU A 44 2.82 9.63 -13.21
N VAL A 45 3.90 10.26 -13.69
CA VAL A 45 4.05 11.73 -13.73
C VAL A 45 3.98 12.23 -15.18
N PRO A 46 2.79 12.54 -15.71
CA PRO A 46 2.63 12.99 -17.10
C PRO A 46 3.17 14.41 -17.33
N TYR A 47 3.20 15.25 -16.29
CA TYR A 47 3.74 16.61 -16.34
C TYR A 47 4.55 16.91 -15.08
N PRO A 48 5.64 17.70 -15.18
CA PRO A 48 6.50 17.99 -14.02
C PRO A 48 5.78 18.61 -12.81
N ARG A 49 4.67 19.31 -13.02
CA ARG A 49 3.87 19.92 -11.94
C ARG A 49 2.88 18.96 -11.27
N ILE A 50 2.61 17.79 -11.85
CA ILE A 50 1.64 16.81 -11.35
C ILE A 50 2.40 15.55 -10.89
N HIS A 51 3.19 15.70 -9.83
CA HIS A 51 4.10 14.66 -9.32
C HIS A 51 3.73 14.17 -7.91
N PHE A 52 2.46 14.32 -7.51
CA PHE A 52 1.93 13.85 -6.23
C PHE A 52 0.99 12.65 -6.46
N PRO A 53 1.53 11.44 -6.66
CA PRO A 53 0.70 10.25 -6.78
C PRO A 53 0.01 9.93 -5.46
N LEU A 54 -1.22 9.45 -5.54
CA LEU A 54 -1.95 8.86 -4.42
C LEU A 54 -1.53 7.39 -4.29
N VAL A 55 -1.33 6.92 -3.06
CA VAL A 55 -0.97 5.52 -2.78
C VAL A 55 -2.10 4.86 -2.01
N THR A 56 -2.69 3.83 -2.60
CA THR A 56 -3.72 3.00 -1.97
C THR A 56 -3.11 1.66 -1.54
N TYR A 57 -3.54 1.09 -0.41
CA TYR A 57 -2.99 -0.17 0.09
C TYR A 57 -4.09 -1.13 0.57
N SER A 58 -4.03 -2.38 0.10
CA SER A 58 -4.83 -3.50 0.61
C SER A 58 -3.97 -4.77 0.65
N PRO A 59 -4.17 -5.66 1.64
CA PRO A 59 -5.16 -5.57 2.72
C PRO A 59 -4.63 -4.85 3.96
N ILE A 60 -5.49 -4.04 4.61
CA ILE A 60 -5.27 -3.50 5.95
C ILE A 60 -6.13 -4.30 6.93
N THR A 61 -5.51 -5.25 7.64
CA THR A 61 -6.22 -6.18 8.52
C THR A 61 -5.46 -6.44 9.82
N THR A 62 -6.16 -6.83 10.87
CA THR A 62 -5.52 -7.25 12.12
C THR A 62 -4.97 -8.68 12.01
N ALA A 63 -3.98 -9.03 12.82
CA ALA A 63 -3.39 -10.37 12.82
C ALA A 63 -4.44 -11.48 13.08
N THR A 64 -5.41 -11.22 13.95
CA THR A 64 -6.50 -12.16 14.26
C THR A 64 -7.47 -12.33 13.10
N GLN A 65 -7.81 -11.24 12.38
CA GLN A 65 -8.66 -11.30 11.20
C GLN A 65 -7.96 -11.96 10.01
N ALA A 66 -6.64 -11.79 9.88
CA ALA A 66 -5.86 -12.37 8.78
C ALA A 66 -5.87 -13.90 8.78
N ILE A 67 -5.87 -14.54 9.96
CA ILE A 67 -5.87 -16.01 10.08
C ILE A 67 -7.17 -16.63 9.56
N ASN A 68 -8.29 -15.94 9.77
CA ASN A 68 -9.62 -16.47 9.47
C ASN A 68 -10.18 -16.00 8.11
N ARG A 69 -9.42 -15.21 7.34
CA ARG A 69 -9.83 -14.71 6.03
C ARG A 69 -9.03 -15.41 4.93
N ASN A 70 -9.74 -16.00 3.97
CA ASN A 70 -9.14 -16.41 2.73
C ASN A 70 -9.12 -15.20 1.77
N ILE A 71 -7.96 -14.57 1.61
CA ILE A 71 -7.82 -13.34 0.82
C ILE A 71 -7.29 -13.71 -0.56
N THR A 72 -8.04 -13.35 -1.61
CA THR A 72 -7.63 -13.60 -3.00
C THR A 72 -6.98 -12.36 -3.63
N THR A 73 -6.13 -12.56 -4.63
CA THR A 73 -5.50 -11.46 -5.40
C THR A 73 -6.53 -10.54 -6.05
N SER A 74 -7.60 -11.10 -6.61
CA SER A 74 -8.70 -10.33 -7.21
C SER A 74 -9.39 -9.41 -6.19
N GLN A 75 -9.60 -9.92 -4.97
CA GLN A 75 -10.24 -9.15 -3.92
C GLN A 75 -9.38 -7.97 -3.47
N ILE A 76 -8.10 -8.19 -3.13
CA ILE A 76 -7.21 -7.09 -2.70
C ILE A 76 -6.98 -6.06 -3.80
N THR A 77 -6.96 -6.51 -5.06
CA THR A 77 -6.84 -5.60 -6.21
C THR A 77 -8.07 -4.72 -6.31
N SER A 78 -9.27 -5.28 -6.13
CA SER A 78 -10.52 -4.52 -6.16
C SER A 78 -10.60 -3.54 -4.97
N GLU A 79 -10.17 -3.97 -3.79
CA GLU A 79 -10.14 -3.14 -2.58
C GLU A 79 -9.22 -1.92 -2.71
N CYS A 80 -8.16 -1.98 -3.53
CA CYS A 80 -7.32 -0.80 -3.83
C CYS A 80 -8.04 0.31 -4.64
N PHE A 81 -9.27 0.08 -5.11
CA PHE A 81 -10.08 1.10 -5.75
C PHE A 81 -11.21 1.62 -4.84
N GLU A 82 -11.38 1.02 -3.66
CA GLU A 82 -12.36 1.48 -2.68
C GLU A 82 -11.86 2.78 -2.02
N PRO A 83 -12.68 3.85 -1.96
CA PRO A 83 -12.28 5.11 -1.35
C PRO A 83 -11.85 4.99 0.12
N ALA A 84 -12.31 3.95 0.82
CA ALA A 84 -11.96 3.71 2.22
C ALA A 84 -10.50 3.26 2.43
N ASN A 85 -9.80 2.87 1.36
CA ASN A 85 -8.41 2.37 1.42
C ASN A 85 -7.38 3.37 0.86
N GLN A 86 -7.84 4.56 0.44
CA GLN A 86 -7.04 5.66 -0.14
C GLN A 86 -6.34 6.51 0.92
#